data_AF-A0AAC9NGU0-F1
#
_entry.id   AF-A0AAC9NGU0-F1
#
_cell.length_a   1.000
_cell.length_b   1.000
_cell.length_c   1.000
_cell.angle_alpha   90.00
_cell.angle_beta   90.00
_cell.angle_gamma   90.00
#
_symmetry.space_group_name_H-M   'P 1'
#
loop_
_entity.id
_entity.type
_entity.pdbx_description
1 polymer ?
#
loop_
_entity_poly.entity_id
_entity_poly.type
_entity_poly.pdbx_seq_one_letter_code
_entity_poly.pdbx_strand_id
1 'polypeptide(L)'
;MKEISEEQSYSYFLETLNCCGTFLLNRNDDEIEYLIFEVFDINVRTFFYCDTLIKLLTNKRISIEMYEKAERVRNLYLSIEGTDLWSIKGIRESDIWKEIFNLCDDIRRNEIIKE
;
A
#
# COMPACT_ATOMS: atom_id res chain seq x y z
N MET A 1 15.52 -16.53 -11.58
CA MET A 1 14.73 -15.79 -10.57
C MET A 1 13.90 -16.83 -9.84
N LYS A 2 13.98 -16.94 -8.51
CA LYS A 2 13.07 -17.82 -7.76
C LYS A 2 11.68 -17.19 -7.81
N GLU A 3 10.68 -17.96 -8.22
CA GLU A 3 9.29 -17.52 -8.16
C GLU A 3 8.89 -17.44 -6.69
N ILE A 4 8.41 -16.27 -6.25
CA ILE A 4 7.88 -16.09 -4.89
C ILE A 4 6.62 -16.93 -4.73
N SER A 5 6.44 -17.57 -3.58
CA SER A 5 5.22 -18.35 -3.34
C SER A 5 4.00 -17.43 -3.16
N GLU A 6 2.81 -18.01 -3.25
CA GLU A 6 1.55 -17.29 -2.96
C GLU A 6 1.53 -16.74 -1.52
N GLU A 7 1.89 -17.57 -0.54
CA GLU A 7 1.95 -17.16 0.87
C GLU A 7 2.95 -16.02 1.09
N GLN A 8 4.10 -16.08 0.42
CA GLN A 8 5.07 -14.97 0.46
C GLN A 8 4.50 -13.71 -0.18
N SER A 9 3.84 -13.83 -1.33
CA SER A 9 3.19 -12.69 -2.00
C SER A 9 2.11 -12.05 -1.12
N TYR A 10 1.34 -12.86 -0.39
CA TYR A 10 0.35 -12.37 0.55
C TYR A 10 1.00 -11.70 1.77
N SER A 11 2.06 -12.29 2.33
CA SER A 11 2.82 -11.66 3.42
C SER A 11 3.36 -10.28 3.01
N TYR A 12 3.90 -10.16 1.80
CA TYR A 12 4.41 -8.88 1.30
C TYR A 12 3.29 -7.89 0.98
N PHE A 13 2.12 -8.36 0.53
CA PHE A 13 0.94 -7.52 0.40
C PHE A 13 0.53 -6.91 1.76
N LEU A 14 0.54 -7.71 2.84
CA LEU A 14 0.25 -7.22 4.19
C LEU A 14 1.35 -6.27 4.70
N GLU A 15 2.62 -6.59 4.45
CA GLU A 15 3.74 -5.71 4.78
C GLU A 15 3.61 -4.35 4.10
N THR A 16 3.20 -4.33 2.83
CA THR A 16 2.92 -3.10 2.07
C THR A 16 1.88 -2.23 2.79
N LEU A 17 0.80 -2.83 3.29
CA LEU A 17 -0.24 -2.12 4.05
C LEU A 17 0.27 -1.61 5.40
N ASN A 18 1.18 -2.34 6.05
CA ASN A 18 1.73 -1.93 7.34
C ASN A 18 2.69 -0.74 7.25
N CYS A 19 3.26 -0.47 6.07
CA CYS A 19 4.11 0.69 5.84
C CYS A 19 3.32 1.99 5.64
N CYS A 20 2.04 1.93 5.28
CA CYS A 20 1.28 3.08 4.81
C CYS A 20 -0.12 3.15 5.43
N GLY A 21 -0.45 4.27 6.06
CA GLY A 21 -1.74 4.47 6.71
C GLY A 21 -1.75 5.75 7.53
N THR A 22 -2.92 6.07 8.12
CA THR A 22 -3.11 7.32 8.86
C THR A 22 -2.21 7.43 10.10
N PHE A 23 -1.67 6.31 10.59
CA PHE A 23 -0.70 6.29 11.68
C PHE A 23 0.56 7.13 11.37
N LEU A 24 0.93 7.28 10.09
CA LEU A 24 2.11 8.06 9.68
C LEU A 24 1.99 9.55 10.01
N LEU A 25 0.78 10.08 10.13
CA LEU A 25 0.57 11.49 10.48
C LEU A 25 1.13 11.84 11.87
N ASN A 26 1.26 10.84 12.75
CA ASN A 26 1.81 10.97 14.09
C ASN A 26 3.29 10.53 14.20
N ARG A 27 3.93 10.15 13.08
CA ARG A 27 5.34 9.73 13.03
C ARG A 27 6.25 10.92 12.77
N ASN A 28 7.52 10.76 13.15
CA ASN A 28 8.54 11.75 12.83
C ASN A 28 8.94 11.65 11.34
N ASP A 29 9.64 12.66 10.83
CA ASP A 29 9.94 12.75 9.40
C ASP A 29 10.87 11.60 8.95
N ASP A 30 11.89 11.24 9.73
CA ASP A 30 12.82 10.12 9.43
C ASP A 30 12.06 8.77 9.30
N GLU A 31 11.11 8.52 10.20
CA GLU A 31 10.26 7.31 10.14
C GLU A 31 9.38 7.31 8.89
N ILE A 32 8.82 8.47 8.51
CA ILE A 32 8.00 8.59 7.29
C ILE A 32 8.86 8.36 6.06
N GLU A 33 10.06 8.95 5.99
CA GLU A 33 10.96 8.77 4.85
C GLU A 33 11.31 7.30 4.64
N TYR A 34 11.71 6.61 5.70
CA TYR A 34 12.01 5.19 5.64
C TYR A 34 10.79 4.36 5.20
N LEU A 35 9.65 4.53 5.86
CA LEU A 35 8.47 3.72 5.59
C LEU A 35 7.89 3.98 4.20
N ILE A 36 7.82 5.24 3.75
CA ILE A 36 7.14 5.60 2.51
C ILE A 36 8.09 5.62 1.30
N PHE A 37 9.24 6.27 1.42
CA PHE A 37 10.13 6.52 0.29
C PHE A 37 11.17 5.42 0.06
N GLU A 38 11.39 4.54 1.05
CA GLU A 38 12.25 3.37 0.87
C GLU A 38 11.43 2.06 0.77
N VAL A 39 10.63 1.75 1.80
CA VAL A 39 9.95 0.45 1.88
C VAL A 39 8.68 0.41 1.04
N PHE A 40 7.75 1.34 1.29
CA PHE A 40 6.46 1.35 0.60
C PHE A 40 6.61 1.58 -0.91
N ASP A 41 7.55 2.43 -1.34
CA ASP A 41 7.81 2.71 -2.76
C ASP A 41 8.06 1.43 -3.58
N ILE A 42 8.95 0.57 -3.08
CA ILE A 42 9.27 -0.71 -3.74
C ILE A 42 8.08 -1.67 -3.66
N ASN A 43 7.45 -1.72 -2.49
CA ASN A 43 6.38 -2.66 -2.18
C ASN A 43 5.11 -2.38 -2.98
N VAL A 44 4.67 -1.12 -3.06
CA VAL A 44 3.45 -0.73 -3.79
C VAL A 44 3.59 -0.97 -5.30
N ARG A 45 4.80 -0.82 -5.86
CA ARG A 45 5.05 -1.13 -7.28
C ARG A 45 4.97 -2.61 -7.58
N THR A 46 5.36 -3.45 -6.63
CA THR A 46 5.54 -4.89 -6.82
C THR A 46 4.31 -5.68 -6.40
N PHE A 47 3.83 -5.46 -5.18
CA PHE A 47 2.79 -6.28 -4.55
C PHE A 47 1.38 -5.76 -4.80
N PHE A 48 1.23 -4.47 -5.15
CA PHE A 48 -0.03 -3.94 -5.65
C PHE A 48 -0.07 -3.88 -7.18
N TYR A 49 0.89 -4.50 -7.87
CA TYR A 49 0.82 -4.68 -9.31
C TYR A 49 -0.35 -5.59 -9.70
N CYS A 50 -1.00 -5.32 -10.83
CA CYS A 50 -2.21 -6.01 -11.25
C CYS A 50 -2.03 -7.53 -11.30
N ASP A 51 -0.93 -8.03 -11.88
CA ASP A 51 -0.69 -9.48 -11.98
C ASP A 51 -0.52 -10.13 -10.59
N THR A 52 0.13 -9.43 -9.66
CA THR A 52 0.29 -9.91 -8.27
C THR A 52 -1.07 -9.95 -7.57
N LEU A 53 -1.86 -8.88 -7.69
CA LEU A 53 -3.19 -8.79 -7.09
C LEU A 53 -4.17 -9.81 -7.69
N ILE A 54 -4.15 -10.05 -9.01
CA ILE A 54 -4.98 -11.05 -9.68
C ILE A 54 -4.65 -12.45 -9.16
N LYS A 55 -3.37 -12.77 -8.96
CA LYS A 55 -2.96 -14.05 -8.37
C LYS A 55 -3.52 -14.23 -6.96
N LEU A 56 -3.41 -13.21 -6.10
CA LEU A 56 -3.96 -13.26 -4.74
C LEU A 56 -5.49 -13.38 -4.74
N LEU A 57 -6.18 -12.68 -5.63
CA LEU A 57 -7.63 -12.73 -5.78
C LEU A 57 -8.10 -14.12 -6.26
N THR A 58 -7.43 -14.68 -7.28
CA THR A 58 -7.76 -15.99 -7.85
C THR A 58 -7.63 -17.10 -6.81
N ASN A 59 -6.61 -17.00 -5.96
CA ASN A 59 -6.38 -17.92 -4.85
C ASN A 59 -7.17 -17.56 -3.58
N LYS A 60 -8.11 -16.60 -3.67
CA LYS A 60 -9.02 -16.18 -2.58
C LYS A 60 -8.31 -15.65 -1.33
N ARG A 61 -7.06 -15.17 -1.46
CA ARG A 61 -6.32 -14.52 -0.36
C ARG A 61 -6.82 -13.12 -0.07
N ILE A 62 -7.23 -12.39 -1.11
CA ILE A 62 -7.86 -11.08 -0.99
C ILE A 62 -9.26 -11.12 -1.59
N SER A 63 -10.15 -10.23 -1.13
CA SER A 63 -11.46 -10.05 -1.76
C SER A 63 -11.35 -9.14 -2.99
N ILE A 64 -12.39 -9.12 -3.82
CA ILE A 64 -12.49 -8.17 -4.94
C ILE A 64 -12.41 -6.71 -4.46
N GLU A 65 -13.00 -6.41 -3.31
CA GLU A 65 -12.94 -5.08 -2.70
C GLU A 65 -11.49 -4.70 -2.30
N MET A 66 -10.75 -5.64 -1.70
CA MET A 66 -9.33 -5.41 -1.36
C MET A 66 -8.49 -5.23 -2.63
N TYR A 67 -8.78 -5.97 -3.70
CA TYR A 67 -8.14 -5.82 -5.00
C TYR A 67 -8.34 -4.41 -5.57
N GLU A 68 -9.59 -3.94 -5.66
CA GLU A 68 -9.91 -2.63 -6.22
C GLU A 68 -9.28 -1.48 -5.42
N LYS A 69 -9.30 -1.59 -4.08
CA LYS A 69 -8.66 -0.60 -3.20
C LYS A 69 -7.13 -0.60 -3.35
N ALA A 70 -6.49 -1.77 -3.39
CA ALA A 70 -5.04 -1.87 -3.55
C ALA A 70 -4.58 -1.35 -4.91
N GLU A 71 -5.31 -1.65 -5.98
CA GLU A 71 -5.06 -1.09 -7.31
C GLU A 71 -5.18 0.43 -7.29
N ARG A 72 -6.23 0.97 -6.64
CA ARG A 72 -6.42 2.42 -6.50
C ARG A 72 -5.28 3.07 -5.72
N VAL A 73 -4.82 2.48 -4.62
CA VAL A 73 -3.66 2.96 -3.86
C VAL A 73 -2.44 3.08 -4.76
N ARG A 74 -2.13 2.04 -5.54
CA ARG A 74 -0.99 2.06 -6.46
C ARG A 74 -1.12 3.15 -7.50
N ASN A 75 -2.30 3.29 -8.12
CA ASN A 75 -2.51 4.29 -9.17
C ASN A 75 -2.40 5.72 -8.63
N LEU A 76 -2.96 5.99 -7.44
CA LEU A 76 -2.81 7.28 -6.77
C LEU A 76 -1.34 7.56 -6.43
N TYR A 77 -0.65 6.60 -5.83
CA TYR A 77 0.78 6.74 -5.48
C TYR A 77 1.64 7.05 -6.72
N LEU A 78 1.46 6.30 -7.81
CA LEU A 78 2.20 6.52 -9.06
C LEU A 78 1.86 7.86 -9.72
N SER A 79 0.66 8.40 -9.51
CA SER A 79 0.27 9.71 -10.05
C SER A 79 0.90 10.89 -9.33
N ILE A 80 1.33 10.70 -8.08
CA ILE A 80 1.97 11.76 -7.27
C ILE A 80 3.49 11.66 -7.27
N GLU A 81 4.05 10.50 -7.63
CA GLU A 81 5.49 10.35 -7.82
C GLU A 81 6.04 11.38 -8.81
N GLY A 82 7.16 12.02 -8.45
CA GLY A 82 7.80 13.04 -9.28
C GLY A 82 7.09 14.40 -9.28
N THR A 83 6.03 14.56 -8.48
CA THR A 83 5.37 15.85 -8.21
C THR A 83 5.78 16.38 -6.83
N ASP A 84 5.45 17.63 -6.53
CA ASP A 84 5.70 18.24 -5.20
C ASP A 84 4.96 17.53 -4.06
N LEU A 85 3.94 16.72 -4.38
CA LEU A 85 3.23 15.90 -3.41
C LEU A 85 4.07 14.71 -2.91
N TRP A 86 5.08 14.27 -3.67
CA TRP A 86 6.03 13.24 -3.23
C TRP A 86 7.07 13.87 -2.28
N SER A 87 6.62 14.28 -1.11
CA SER A 87 7.42 14.94 -0.08
C SER A 87 6.77 14.76 1.29
N ILE A 88 7.55 14.94 2.38
CA ILE A 88 7.02 14.94 3.75
C ILE A 88 5.87 15.95 3.91
N LYS A 89 6.03 17.15 3.34
CA LYS A 89 4.99 18.18 3.36
C LYS A 89 3.73 17.68 2.65
N GLY A 90 3.87 17.08 1.47
CA GLY A 90 2.78 16.47 0.75
C GLY A 90 2.05 15.42 1.58
N ILE A 91 2.79 14.51 2.22
CA ILE A 91 2.25 13.47 3.11
C ILE A 91 1.39 14.07 4.24
N ARG A 92 1.82 15.17 4.84
CA ARG A 92 1.14 15.79 5.98
C ARG A 92 -0.10 16.60 5.58
N GLU A 93 -0.09 17.22 4.41
CA GLU A 93 -1.08 18.25 4.05
C GLU A 93 -2.05 17.80 2.95
N SER A 94 -1.62 16.93 2.04
CA SER A 94 -2.36 16.59 0.82
C SER A 94 -3.56 15.69 1.06
N ASP A 95 -4.66 15.99 0.39
CA ASP A 95 -5.85 15.14 0.38
C ASP A 95 -5.63 13.83 -0.40
N ILE A 96 -4.73 13.83 -1.40
CA ILE A 96 -4.39 12.60 -2.14
C ILE A 96 -3.68 11.60 -1.21
N TRP A 97 -2.77 12.08 -0.36
CA TRP A 97 -2.12 11.23 0.64
C TRP A 97 -3.09 10.72 1.69
N LYS A 98 -4.01 11.58 2.17
CA LYS A 98 -5.09 11.13 3.06
C LYS A 98 -5.95 10.05 2.43
N GLU A 99 -6.25 10.16 1.13
CA GLU A 99 -6.98 9.11 0.41
C GLU A 99 -6.20 7.80 0.37
N ILE A 100 -4.91 7.84 0.00
CA ILE A 100 -4.02 6.68 0.03
C ILE A 100 -4.02 6.02 1.42
N PHE A 101 -3.83 6.81 2.48
CA PHE A 101 -3.80 6.33 3.85
C PHE A 101 -5.11 5.69 4.28
N ASN A 102 -6.24 6.33 3.98
CA ASN A 102 -7.55 5.81 4.30
C ASN A 102 -7.80 4.48 3.58
N LEU A 103 -7.43 4.37 2.30
CA LEU A 103 -7.56 3.12 1.55
C LEU A 103 -6.73 1.99 2.17
N CYS A 104 -5.46 2.24 2.53
CA CYS A 104 -4.63 1.23 3.20
C CYS A 104 -5.21 0.79 4.54
N ASP A 105 -5.66 1.75 5.37
CA ASP A 105 -6.30 1.42 6.65
C ASP A 105 -7.60 0.62 6.48
N ASP A 106 -8.38 0.92 5.44
CA ASP A 106 -9.64 0.22 5.17
C ASP A 106 -9.41 -1.21 4.67
N ILE A 107 -8.42 -1.42 3.80
CA ILE A 107 -7.99 -2.77 3.39
C ILE A 107 -7.56 -3.58 4.62
N ARG A 108 -6.76 -2.97 5.52
CA ARG A 108 -6.28 -3.62 6.74
C ARG A 108 -7.41 -3.99 7.69
N ARG A 109 -8.42 -3.13 7.88
CA ARG A 109 -9.59 -3.45 8.71
C ARG A 109 -10.40 -4.62 8.14
N ASN A 110 -10.55 -4.68 6.82
CA ASN A 110 -11.27 -5.76 6.15
C ASN A 110 -10.54 -7.11 6.23
N GLU A 111 -9.24 -7.11 6.52
CA GLU A 111 -8.46 -8.32 6.78
C GLU A 111 -8.73 -8.87 8.18
N ILE A 112 -8.71 -8.01 9.21
CA ILE A 112 -8.92 -8.39 10.63
C ILE A 112 -10.30 -9.03 10.88
N ILE A 113 -11.32 -8.71 10.08
CA ILE A 113 -12.69 -9.24 10.25
C ILE A 113 -12.83 -10.68 9.68
N LYS A 114 -11.83 -11.21 8.97
CA LYS A 114 -11.87 -12.55 8.39
C LYS A 114 -11.38 -13.68 9.31
N GLU A 115 -10.82 -13.35 10.48
CA GLU A 115 -10.48 -14.32 11.55
C GLU A 115 -11.63 -14.50 12.55
#